data_AF-A0A9D6Z7G2-F1
#
_entry.id   AF-A0A9D6Z7G2-F1
#
_cell.length_a   1.000
_cell.length_b   1.000
_cell.length_c   1.000
_cell.angle_alpha   90.00
_cell.angle_beta   90.00
_cell.angle_gamma   90.00
#
_symmetry.space_group_name_H-M   'P 1'
#
loop_
_entity.id
_entity.type
_entity.pdbx_description
1 polymer ?
#
loop_
_entity_poly.entity_id
_entity_poly.type
_entity_poly.pdbx_seq_one_letter_code
_entity_poly.pdbx_strand_id
1 'polypeptide(L)'
;LMGEDSSYNRRDLNINIPADPSGTTNIIPVDYVAKAAVRLIEDPNNHNRIFHLTHPDPPTHQWTLDLICERFNLGGFRFAGAGAPFTQPRNRVERMVWRQMQAILFHFSNNPGFDRTNIDSALPDLKVPQITEDLVHKYLDYAIERDWGHSGN
;
A
#
# COMPACT_ATOMS: atom_id res chain seq x y z
N LEU A 1 -10.58 0.22 25.67
CA LEU A 1 -11.65 1.23 25.70
C LEU A 1 -11.02 2.57 26.07
N MET A 2 -10.65 3.35 25.06
CA MET A 2 -9.94 4.63 25.23
C MET A 2 -10.94 5.72 25.61
N GLY A 3 -10.59 6.54 26.60
CA GLY A 3 -11.34 7.76 26.93
C GLY A 3 -11.41 8.69 25.73
N GLU A 4 -12.61 9.20 25.47
CA GLU A 4 -12.90 10.18 24.44
C GLU A 4 -12.10 11.46 24.71
N ASP A 5 -11.00 11.64 23.99
CA ASP A 5 -10.36 12.94 23.83
C ASP A 5 -11.27 13.75 22.87
N SER A 6 -12.25 14.45 23.45
CA SER A 6 -13.38 15.11 22.77
C SER A 6 -13.01 16.30 21.88
N SER A 7 -11.76 16.41 21.42
CA SER A 7 -11.23 17.55 20.68
C SER A 7 -10.94 17.28 19.18
N TYR A 8 -11.02 16.03 18.71
CA TYR A 8 -10.67 15.70 17.32
C TYR A 8 -11.88 15.32 16.47
N ASN A 9 -12.11 16.09 15.40
CA ASN A 9 -13.06 15.72 14.35
C ASN A 9 -12.44 14.62 13.48
N ARG A 10 -12.86 13.36 13.67
CA ARG A 10 -12.36 12.22 12.86
C ARG A 10 -12.63 12.36 11.37
N ARG A 11 -13.60 13.20 10.98
CA ARG A 11 -13.92 13.52 9.58
C ARG A 11 -13.06 14.66 9.02
N ASP A 12 -12.22 15.29 9.83
CA ASP A 12 -11.28 16.31 9.39
C ASP A 12 -10.01 16.32 10.27
N LEU A 13 -9.09 15.42 9.95
CA LEU A 13 -7.82 15.26 10.68
C LEU A 13 -6.72 16.23 10.21
N ASN A 14 -6.92 16.94 9.09
CA ASN A 14 -5.95 17.87 8.49
C ASN A 14 -4.51 17.31 8.40
N ILE A 15 -4.37 16.10 7.84
CA ILE A 15 -3.11 15.36 7.72
C ILE A 15 -2.61 15.43 6.28
N ASN A 16 -1.36 15.87 6.11
CA ASN A 16 -0.67 15.89 4.82
C ASN A 16 0.31 14.72 4.70
N ILE A 17 0.15 13.92 3.66
CA ILE A 17 0.99 12.76 3.34
C ILE A 17 1.97 13.16 2.21
N PRO A 18 3.28 13.00 2.38
CA PRO A 18 4.30 13.46 1.43
C PRO A 18 4.51 12.41 0.32
N ALA A 19 3.46 12.22 -0.45
CA ALA A 19 3.44 11.32 -1.59
C ALA A 19 2.61 11.93 -2.71
N ASP A 20 2.83 11.46 -3.93
CA ASP A 20 2.05 11.84 -5.09
C ASP A 20 0.70 11.09 -5.08
N PRO A 21 -0.46 11.76 -5.20
CA PRO A 21 -1.77 11.09 -5.27
C PRO A 21 -1.89 10.15 -6.48
N SER A 22 -1.22 10.46 -7.59
CA SER A 22 -1.19 9.65 -8.82
C SER A 22 -0.12 8.55 -8.78
N GLY A 23 0.74 8.54 -7.75
CA GLY A 23 1.68 7.46 -7.54
C GLY A 23 0.98 6.13 -7.24
N THR A 24 1.70 5.02 -7.41
CA THR A 24 1.12 3.68 -7.28
C THR A 24 1.82 2.85 -6.22
N THR A 25 1.05 2.02 -5.51
CA THR A 25 1.59 1.05 -4.55
C THR A 25 1.52 -0.34 -5.18
N ASN A 26 2.68 -1.00 -5.28
CA ASN A 26 2.75 -2.35 -5.82
C ASN A 26 2.31 -3.38 -4.77
N ILE A 27 1.00 -3.60 -4.66
CA ILE A 27 0.41 -4.66 -3.83
C ILE A 27 0.22 -5.89 -4.72
N ILE A 28 0.80 -7.02 -4.32
CA ILE A 28 0.79 -8.25 -5.11
C ILE A 28 0.49 -9.43 -4.19
N PRO A 29 -0.46 -10.30 -4.55
CA PRO A 29 -0.72 -11.51 -3.80
C PRO A 29 0.49 -12.46 -3.77
N VAL A 30 0.80 -13.00 -2.58
CA VAL A 30 1.97 -13.85 -2.35
C VAL A 30 1.90 -15.19 -3.12
N ASP A 31 0.71 -15.69 -3.36
CA ASP A 31 0.43 -16.89 -4.16
C ASP A 31 0.84 -16.70 -5.63
N TYR A 32 0.55 -15.53 -6.21
CA TYR A 32 1.06 -15.17 -7.53
C TYR A 32 2.59 -15.14 -7.54
N VAL A 33 3.21 -14.46 -6.57
CA VAL A 33 4.66 -14.32 -6.48
C VAL A 33 5.34 -15.68 -6.35
N ALA A 34 4.85 -16.55 -5.46
CA ALA A 34 5.39 -17.88 -5.26
C ALA A 34 5.28 -18.75 -6.53
N LYS A 35 4.12 -18.74 -7.18
CA LYS A 35 3.90 -19.49 -8.43
C LYS A 35 4.77 -18.96 -9.57
N ALA A 36 4.93 -17.65 -9.69
CA ALA A 36 5.80 -17.03 -10.68
C ALA A 36 7.27 -17.40 -10.44
N ALA A 37 7.75 -17.27 -9.20
CA ALA A 37 9.14 -17.54 -8.85
C ALA A 37 9.55 -18.98 -9.17
N VAL A 38 8.73 -19.97 -8.79
CA VAL A 38 9.00 -21.38 -9.08
C VAL A 38 9.09 -21.62 -10.58
N ARG A 39 8.10 -21.15 -11.36
CA ARG A 39 8.09 -21.33 -12.82
C ARG A 39 9.26 -20.66 -13.52
N LEU A 40 9.69 -19.49 -13.04
CA LEU A 40 10.84 -18.78 -13.60
C LEU A 40 12.15 -19.53 -13.34
N ILE A 41 12.33 -20.09 -12.14
CA ILE A 41 13.56 -20.80 -11.76
C ILE A 41 13.68 -22.15 -12.49
N GLU A 42 12.56 -22.85 -12.67
CA GLU A 42 12.51 -24.18 -13.28
C GLU A 42 12.78 -24.20 -14.79
N ASP A 43 12.62 -23.06 -15.49
CA ASP A 43 12.93 -22.93 -16.91
C ASP A 43 14.35 -22.36 -17.11
N PRO A 44 15.31 -23.17 -17.60
CA PRO A 44 16.69 -22.71 -17.82
C PRO A 44 16.83 -21.53 -18.78
N ASN A 45 15.85 -21.28 -19.66
CA ASN A 45 15.88 -20.13 -20.57
C ASN A 45 15.75 -18.79 -19.83
N ASN A 46 15.25 -18.81 -18.60
CA ASN A 46 15.09 -17.64 -17.73
C ASN A 46 16.32 -17.35 -16.88
N HIS A 47 17.33 -18.23 -16.86
CA HIS A 47 18.54 -18.04 -16.05
C HIS A 47 19.33 -16.82 -16.52
N ASN A 48 20.04 -16.18 -15.58
CA ASN A 48 20.80 -14.94 -15.80
C ASN A 48 19.95 -13.73 -16.25
N ARG A 49 18.64 -13.74 -16.01
CA ARG A 49 17.73 -12.60 -16.24
C ARG A 49 17.20 -12.03 -14.93
N ILE A 50 16.72 -10.80 -14.98
CA ILE A 50 16.05 -10.11 -13.87
C ILE A 50 14.56 -10.02 -14.18
N PHE A 51 13.72 -10.34 -13.20
CA PHE A 51 12.27 -10.30 -13.32
C PHE A 51 11.71 -9.41 -12.22
N HIS A 52 10.93 -8.39 -12.61
CA HIS A 52 10.14 -7.61 -11.66
C HIS A 52 8.77 -8.28 -11.48
N LEU A 53 8.61 -9.01 -10.39
CA LEU A 53 7.33 -9.59 -9.99
C LEU A 53 6.49 -8.47 -9.38
N THR A 54 5.73 -7.77 -10.23
CA THR A 54 4.92 -6.59 -9.86
C THR A 54 3.44 -6.78 -10.20
N HIS A 55 2.61 -5.75 -10.01
CA HIS A 55 1.29 -5.65 -10.64
C HIS A 55 1.41 -4.82 -11.95
N PRO A 56 0.77 -5.23 -13.07
CA PRO A 56 0.81 -4.49 -14.34
C PRO A 56 -0.02 -3.20 -14.32
N ASP A 57 -1.04 -3.13 -13.46
CA ASP A 57 -1.93 -1.98 -13.30
C ASP A 57 -2.16 -1.68 -11.79
N PRO A 58 -1.13 -1.27 -11.05
CA PRO A 58 -1.21 -1.13 -9.59
C PRO A 58 -2.16 0.02 -9.19
N PRO A 59 -2.87 -0.09 -8.05
CA PRO A 59 -3.76 0.97 -7.60
C PRO A 59 -2.99 2.25 -7.27
N THR A 60 -3.65 3.39 -7.49
CA THR A 60 -3.10 4.69 -7.10
C THR A 60 -3.16 4.90 -5.60
N HIS A 61 -2.28 5.76 -5.08
CA HIS A 61 -2.30 6.19 -3.69
C HIS A 61 -3.63 6.86 -3.34
N GLN A 62 -4.18 7.67 -4.24
CA GLN A 62 -5.48 8.32 -4.05
C GLN A 62 -6.61 7.30 -3.90
N TRP A 63 -6.73 6.34 -4.83
CA TRP A 63 -7.75 5.30 -4.75
C TRP A 63 -7.66 4.50 -3.45
N THR A 64 -6.44 4.12 -3.05
CA THR A 64 -6.21 3.37 -1.81
C THR A 64 -6.59 4.19 -0.57
N LEU A 65 -6.23 5.48 -0.54
CA LEU A 65 -6.56 6.38 0.57
C LEU A 65 -8.07 6.60 0.68
N ASP A 66 -8.76 6.80 -0.44
CA ASP A 66 -10.21 7.00 -0.47
C ASP A 66 -10.93 5.79 0.10
N LEU A 67 -10.53 4.59 -0.33
CA LEU A 67 -11.12 3.34 0.14
C LEU A 67 -10.92 3.12 1.65
N ILE A 68 -9.71 3.40 2.17
CA ILE A 68 -9.42 3.31 3.60
C ILE A 68 -10.21 4.36 4.38
N CYS A 69 -10.27 5.61 3.89
CA CYS A 69 -11.01 6.69 4.54
C CYS A 69 -12.51 6.36 4.63
N GLU A 70 -13.09 5.85 3.55
CA GLU A 70 -14.48 5.40 3.52
C GLU A 70 -14.71 4.28 4.53
N ARG A 71 -13.90 3.21 4.48
CA ARG A 71 -14.03 2.03 5.35
C ARG A 71 -14.03 2.37 6.84
N PHE A 72 -13.22 3.36 7.25
CA PHE A 72 -13.06 3.75 8.64
C PHE A 72 -13.76 5.06 9.01
N ASN A 73 -14.56 5.64 8.10
CA ASN A 73 -15.25 6.93 8.25
C ASN A 73 -14.29 8.02 8.76
N LEU A 74 -13.15 8.13 8.07
CA LEU A 74 -12.10 9.12 8.32
C LEU A 74 -12.14 10.22 7.25
N GLY A 75 -11.66 11.42 7.60
CA GLY A 75 -11.50 12.49 6.63
C GLY A 75 -10.38 13.45 6.99
N GLY A 76 -10.07 14.37 6.07
CA GLY A 76 -9.00 15.36 6.23
C GLY A 76 -7.59 14.86 5.90
N PHE A 77 -7.44 13.68 5.28
CA PHE A 77 -6.17 13.24 4.70
C PHE A 77 -5.99 13.83 3.30
N ARG A 78 -4.79 14.32 2.98
CA ARG A 78 -4.45 14.86 1.67
C ARG A 78 -3.02 14.47 1.28
N PHE A 79 -2.80 14.20 0.01
CA PHE A 79 -1.46 14.06 -0.54
C PHE A 79 -0.86 15.44 -0.84
N ALA A 80 0.35 15.69 -0.32
CA ALA A 80 1.08 16.94 -0.49
C ALA A 80 2.03 16.94 -1.71
N GLY A 81 2.10 15.83 -2.46
CA GLY A 81 2.98 15.66 -3.61
C GLY A 81 4.32 15.02 -3.27
N ALA A 82 5.01 14.54 -4.30
CA ALA A 82 6.35 13.96 -4.17
C ALA A 82 7.36 15.01 -3.68
N GLY A 83 8.23 14.62 -2.74
CA GLY A 83 9.25 15.51 -2.17
C GLY A 83 8.74 16.56 -1.18
N ALA A 84 7.43 16.57 -0.86
CA ALA A 84 6.92 17.40 0.22
C ALA A 84 7.57 17.01 1.57
N PRO A 85 7.94 17.98 2.41
CA PRO A 85 8.51 17.68 3.72
C PRO A 85 7.43 17.03 4.59
N PHE A 86 7.80 15.95 5.29
CA PHE A 86 6.89 15.37 6.27
C PHE A 86 6.76 16.37 7.43
N THR A 87 5.57 16.95 7.61
CA THR A 87 5.33 18.01 8.62
C THR A 87 5.40 17.44 10.03
N GLN A 88 6.21 18.03 10.91
CA GLN A 88 6.30 17.56 12.30
C GLN A 88 4.91 17.45 12.94
N PRO A 89 4.61 16.32 13.59
CA PRO A 89 3.27 16.04 14.06
C PRO A 89 2.89 16.96 15.23
N ARG A 90 1.81 17.72 15.05
CA ARG A 90 1.35 18.78 15.95
C ARG A 90 0.61 18.22 17.16
N ASN A 91 -0.05 17.09 16.99
CA ASN A 91 -0.92 16.48 18.01
C ASN A 91 -0.70 14.95 18.12
N ARG A 92 -1.42 14.32 19.06
CA ARG A 92 -1.26 12.89 19.34
C ARG A 92 -1.68 12.00 18.16
N VAL A 93 -2.74 12.39 17.44
CA VAL A 93 -3.24 11.65 16.27
C VAL A 93 -2.26 11.73 15.12
N GLU A 94 -1.77 12.93 14.80
CA GLU A 94 -0.71 13.12 13.81
C GLU A 94 0.56 12.35 14.20
N ARG A 95 0.94 12.32 15.49
CA ARG A 95 2.10 11.53 15.96
C ARG A 95 1.91 10.03 15.72
N MET A 96 0.69 9.53 15.92
CA MET A 96 0.37 8.13 15.66
C MET A 96 0.47 7.81 14.17
N VAL A 97 -0.19 8.60 13.31
CA VAL A 97 -0.13 8.43 11.85
C VAL A 97 1.31 8.56 11.37
N TRP A 98 2.05 9.55 11.86
CA TRP A 98 3.46 9.76 11.57
C TRP A 98 4.30 8.52 11.85
N ARG A 99 4.18 7.93 13.04
CA ARG A 99 4.94 6.73 13.43
C ARG A 99 4.67 5.55 12.50
N GLN A 100 3.42 5.36 12.10
CA GLN A 100 3.06 4.27 11.18
C GLN A 100 3.54 4.55 9.76
N MET A 101 3.37 5.77 9.28
CA MET A 101 3.80 6.18 7.95
C MET A 101 5.31 6.10 7.77
N GLN A 102 6.11 6.50 8.77
CA GLN A 102 7.58 6.52 8.67
C GLN A 102 8.18 5.18 8.21
N ALA A 103 7.60 4.05 8.63
CA ALA A 103 8.09 2.73 8.24
C ALA A 103 7.88 2.43 6.75
N ILE A 104 6.89 3.06 6.11
CA ILE A 104 6.46 2.73 4.74
C ILE A 104 6.68 3.88 3.75
N LEU A 105 6.99 5.09 4.22
CA LEU A 105 7.09 6.31 3.40
C LEU A 105 8.02 6.15 2.18
N PHE A 106 9.14 5.44 2.32
CA PHE A 106 10.09 5.27 1.22
C PHE A 106 9.48 4.53 0.01
N HIS A 107 8.44 3.71 0.23
CA HIS A 107 7.69 3.06 -0.84
C HIS A 107 6.79 4.03 -1.61
N PHE A 108 6.33 5.10 -0.96
CA PHE A 108 5.44 6.11 -1.55
C PHE A 108 6.20 7.27 -2.21
N SER A 109 7.34 7.67 -1.63
CA SER A 109 8.02 8.91 -2.01
C SER A 109 8.70 8.87 -3.39
N ASN A 110 9.06 7.68 -3.88
CA ASN A 110 9.84 7.54 -5.12
C ASN A 110 9.03 7.07 -6.33
N ASN A 111 7.75 6.72 -6.14
CA ASN A 111 6.82 6.22 -7.17
C ASN A 111 7.50 5.33 -8.24
N PRO A 112 8.15 4.21 -7.86
CA PRO A 112 8.98 3.45 -8.78
C PRO A 112 8.11 2.78 -9.87
N GLY A 113 8.46 3.04 -11.13
CA GLY A 113 8.00 2.24 -12.26
C GLY A 113 8.84 0.98 -12.41
N PHE A 114 8.21 -0.15 -12.70
CA PHE A 114 8.91 -1.43 -12.88
C PHE A 114 8.71 -1.97 -14.29
N ASP A 115 9.82 -2.31 -14.95
CA ASP A 115 9.78 -2.96 -16.26
C ASP A 115 9.38 -4.43 -16.11
N ARG A 116 8.28 -4.81 -16.76
CA ARG A 116 7.72 -6.17 -16.71
C ARG A 116 8.00 -7.00 -17.97
N THR A 117 8.76 -6.47 -18.92
CA THR A 117 8.99 -7.12 -20.23
C THR A 117 9.41 -8.59 -20.08
N ASN A 118 10.32 -8.90 -19.15
CA ASN A 118 10.80 -10.27 -18.94
C ASN A 118 9.74 -11.20 -18.34
N ILE A 119 8.97 -10.76 -17.34
CA ILE A 119 7.98 -11.62 -16.68
C ILE A 119 6.77 -11.85 -17.57
N ASP A 120 6.33 -10.83 -18.31
CA ASP A 120 5.19 -10.93 -19.19
C ASP A 120 5.50 -11.81 -20.42
N SER A 121 6.76 -11.83 -20.85
CA SER A 121 7.26 -12.75 -21.90
C SER A 121 7.43 -14.19 -21.40
N ALA A 122 7.99 -14.37 -20.20
CA ALA A 122 8.24 -15.71 -19.66
C ALA A 122 6.97 -16.42 -19.18
N LEU A 123 5.99 -15.68 -18.67
CA LEU A 123 4.77 -16.23 -18.05
C LEU A 123 3.47 -15.55 -18.58
N PRO A 124 3.19 -15.58 -19.89
CA PRO A 124 2.06 -14.84 -20.47
C PRO A 124 0.68 -15.34 -19.99
N ASP A 125 0.62 -16.60 -19.55
CA ASP A 125 -0.58 -17.25 -19.03
C ASP A 125 -0.82 -16.99 -17.53
N LEU A 126 0.20 -16.56 -16.78
CA LEU A 126 0.06 -16.31 -15.34
C LEU A 126 -0.42 -14.87 -15.09
N LYS A 127 -1.73 -14.70 -14.92
CA LYS A 127 -2.34 -13.40 -14.64
C LYS A 127 -2.17 -12.99 -13.18
N VAL A 128 -1.81 -11.73 -12.97
CA VAL A 128 -1.81 -11.12 -11.63
C VAL A 128 -3.26 -10.90 -11.19
N PRO A 129 -3.67 -11.34 -9.99
CA PRO A 129 -5.00 -11.02 -9.48
C PRO A 129 -5.15 -9.51 -9.32
N GLN A 130 -6.29 -8.99 -9.79
CA GLN A 130 -6.59 -7.57 -9.70
C GLN A 130 -6.78 -7.14 -8.23
N ILE A 131 -6.27 -5.97 -7.88
CA ILE A 131 -6.51 -5.35 -6.58
C ILE A 131 -7.84 -4.62 -6.61
N THR A 132 -8.92 -5.36 -6.35
CA THR A 132 -10.28 -4.82 -6.27
C THR A 132 -10.60 -4.28 -4.89
N GLU A 133 -11.64 -3.46 -4.80
CA GLU A 133 -12.21 -2.99 -3.53
C GLU A 133 -12.58 -4.16 -2.61
N ASP A 134 -13.30 -5.18 -3.12
CA ASP A 134 -13.67 -6.38 -2.36
C ASP A 134 -12.45 -7.11 -1.77
N LEU A 135 -11.34 -7.16 -2.53
CA LEU A 135 -10.11 -7.81 -2.06
C LEU A 135 -9.46 -7.01 -0.93
N VAL A 136 -9.42 -5.68 -1.05
CA VAL A 136 -8.92 -4.81 0.00
C VAL A 136 -9.79 -4.92 1.25
N HIS A 137 -11.12 -4.90 1.11
CA HIS A 137 -12.05 -5.13 2.22
C HIS A 137 -11.81 -6.46 2.91
N LYS A 138 -11.64 -7.55 2.15
CA LYS A 138 -11.29 -8.86 2.69
C LYS A 138 -9.99 -8.82 3.51
N TYR A 139 -8.96 -8.09 3.06
CA TYR A 139 -7.72 -7.94 3.82
C TYR A 139 -7.92 -7.15 5.11
N LEU A 140 -8.69 -6.06 5.06
CA LEU A 140 -8.99 -5.24 6.23
C LEU A 140 -9.81 -6.02 7.26
N ASP A 141 -10.83 -6.76 6.82
CA ASP A 141 -11.65 -7.61 7.69
C ASP A 141 -10.79 -8.64 8.40
N TYR A 142 -9.93 -9.36 7.67
CA TYR A 142 -9.01 -10.32 8.27
C TYR A 142 -8.06 -9.64 9.28
N ALA A 143 -7.50 -8.48 8.95
CA ALA A 143 -6.59 -7.77 9.85
C ALA A 143 -7.30 -7.33 11.15
N ILE A 144 -8.54 -6.84 11.05
CA ILE A 144 -9.36 -6.44 12.20
C ILE A 144 -9.73 -7.67 13.05
N GLU A 145 -10.20 -8.75 12.42
CA GLU A 145 -10.56 -10.00 13.10
C GLU A 145 -9.40 -10.62 13.87
N ARG A 146 -8.17 -10.47 13.36
CA ARG A 146 -6.95 -10.99 13.98
C ARG A 146 -6.28 -10.02 14.95
N ASP A 147 -6.90 -8.87 15.19
CA ASP A 147 -6.35 -7.79 16.01
C ASP A 147 -4.93 -7.40 15.58
N TRP A 148 -4.71 -7.41 14.27
CA TRP A 148 -3.40 -7.25 13.67
C TRP A 148 -2.86 -5.83 13.97
N GLY A 149 -1.64 -5.75 14.48
CA GLY A 149 -1.04 -4.48 14.91
C GLY A 149 -1.21 -4.13 16.40
N HIS A 150 -1.99 -4.90 17.17
CA HIS A 150 -2.05 -4.77 18.64
C HIS A 150 -1.17 -5.78 19.37
N SER A 151 -0.67 -6.81 18.69
CA SER A 151 0.30 -7.79 19.20
C SER A 151 1.74 -7.23 19.22
N GLY A 152 1.94 -6.12 19.91
CA GLY A 152 3.26 -5.62 20.30
C GLY A 152 3.42 -5.76 21.80
N ASN A 153 4.11 -6.81 22.24
CA ASN A 153 4.78 -6.82 23.54
C ASN A 153 5.95 -5.82 23.53
#